data_AF-A0A1X0QGQ2-F1
#
_entry.id   AF-A0A1X0QGQ2-F1
#
_cell.length_a   1.000
_cell.length_b   1.000
_cell.length_c   1.000
_cell.angle_alpha   90.00
_cell.angle_beta   90.00
_cell.angle_gamma   90.00
#
_symmetry.space_group_name_H-M   'P 1'
#
loop_
_entity.id
_entity.type
_entity.pdbx_description
1 polymer ?
#
loop_
_entity_poly.entity_id
_entity_poly.type
_entity_poly.pdbx_seq_one_letter_code
_entity_poly.pdbx_strand_id
1 'polypeptide(L)' 'MCATFVGNSTSVQELFHSVGSQFSSMFRRKAFLHWYTGEGMDEAEFTEAEANIKDLCREYQQYQDAIVEEV' A
#
# COMPACT_ATOMS: atom_id res chain seq x y z
N MET A 1 -10.43 2.70 -34.21
CA MET A 1 -9.89 3.82 -33.42
C MET A 1 -9.62 3.31 -32.01
N CYS A 2 -8.42 3.47 -31.48
CA CYS A 2 -8.09 3.10 -30.10
C CYS A 2 -7.76 4.36 -29.30
N ALA A 3 -8.05 4.33 -28.01
CA ALA A 3 -7.71 5.38 -27.07
C ALA A 3 -7.10 4.75 -25.82
N THR A 4 -6.15 5.46 -25.21
CA THR A 4 -5.50 5.07 -23.95
C THR A 4 -5.87 6.09 -22.90
N PHE A 5 -6.36 5.63 -21.74
CA PHE A 5 -6.72 6.49 -20.61
C PHE A 5 -5.66 6.40 -19.51
N VAL A 6 -5.26 7.55 -18.99
CA VAL A 6 -4.42 7.66 -17.80
C VAL A 6 -5.21 8.44 -16.77
N GLY A 7 -5.67 7.75 -15.73
CA GLY A 7 -6.47 8.34 -14.66
C GLY A 7 -5.74 8.30 -13.34
N ASN A 8 -5.74 9.44 -12.64
CA ASN A 8 -5.35 9.51 -11.23
C ASN A 8 -6.63 9.48 -10.38
N SER A 9 -6.99 8.30 -9.87
CA SER A 9 -8.20 8.08 -9.07
C SER A 9 -7.83 7.56 -7.68
N THR A 10 -8.54 8.01 -6.64
CA THR A 10 -8.39 7.51 -5.27
C THR A 10 -8.71 6.02 -5.14
N SER A 11 -9.48 5.45 -6.08
CA SER A 11 -9.78 4.01 -6.12
C SER A 11 -8.54 3.11 -6.20
N VAL A 12 -7.38 3.65 -6.60
CA VAL A 12 -6.11 2.91 -6.58
C VAL A 12 -5.75 2.38 -5.18
N GLN A 13 -6.27 3.00 -4.12
CA GLN A 13 -6.09 2.53 -2.74
C GLN A 13 -6.55 1.09 -2.51
N GLU A 14 -7.56 0.61 -3.25
CA GLU A 14 -8.05 -0.77 -3.13
C GLU A 14 -6.99 -1.80 -3.56
N LEU A 15 -6.18 -1.48 -4.57
CA LEU A 15 -5.06 -2.33 -4.99
C LEU A 15 -4.01 -2.41 -3.89
N PHE A 16 -3.63 -1.27 -3.30
CA PHE A 16 -2.67 -1.22 -2.21
C PHE A 16 -3.18 -1.96 -0.96
N HIS A 17 -4.47 -1.84 -0.64
CA HIS A 17 -5.09 -2.58 0.46
C HIS A 17 -5.05 -4.11 0.22
N SER A 18 -5.34 -4.56 -1.01
CA SER A 18 -5.29 -5.98 -1.38
C SER A 18 -3.88 -6.57 -1.25
N VAL A 19 -2.87 -5.86 -1.75
CA VAL A 19 -1.45 -6.27 -1.63
C VAL A 19 -1.02 -6.25 -0.16
N GLY A 20 -1.38 -5.19 0.58
CA GLY A 20 -1.10 -5.07 2.00
C GLY A 20 -1.68 -6.22 2.82
N SER A 21 -2.93 -6.63 2.55
CA SER A 21 -3.57 -7.76 3.26
C SER A 21 -2.83 -9.09 3.04
N GLN A 22 -2.45 -9.38 1.79
CA GLN A 22 -1.67 -10.58 1.45
C GLN A 22 -0.30 -10.55 2.12
N PHE A 23 0.37 -9.39 2.07
CA PHE A 23 1.64 -9.16 2.74
C PHE A 23 1.52 -9.41 4.25
N SER A 24 0.57 -8.78 4.94
CA SER A 24 0.38 -8.95 6.38
C SER A 24 0.12 -10.43 6.75
N SER A 25 -0.63 -11.17 5.92
CA SER A 25 -0.87 -12.61 6.14
C SER A 25 0.42 -13.44 6.07
N MET A 26 1.30 -13.14 5.10
CA MET A 26 2.59 -13.81 4.96
C MET A 26 3.57 -13.42 6.07
N PHE A 27 3.67 -12.12 6.34
CA PHE A 27 4.61 -11.55 7.30
C PHE A 27 4.30 -11.99 8.74
N ARG A 28 3.01 -12.07 9.12
CA ARG A 28 2.59 -12.62 10.44
C ARG A 28 3.06 -14.05 10.67
N ARG A 29 3.25 -14.84 9.62
CA ARG A 29 3.74 -16.22 9.69
C ARG A 29 5.25 -16.33 9.49
N LYS A 30 5.94 -15.19 9.30
CA LYS A 30 7.34 -15.12 8.88
C LYS A 30 7.65 -15.99 7.66
N ALA A 31 6.68 -16.15 6.76
CA ALA A 31 6.84 -17.00 5.59
C ALA A 31 7.83 -16.36 4.62
N PHE A 32 8.80 -17.15 4.13
CA PHE A 32 9.85 -16.72 3.17
C PHE A 32 10.77 -15.58 3.64
N LEU A 33 10.66 -15.11 4.89
CA LEU A 33 11.41 -13.97 5.40
C LEU A 33 12.93 -14.19 5.40
N HIS A 34 13.37 -15.43 5.64
CA HIS A 34 14.79 -15.81 5.66
C HIS A 34 15.55 -15.55 4.35
N TRP A 35 14.87 -15.47 3.20
CA TRP A 35 15.52 -15.13 1.93
C TRP A 35 15.94 -13.67 1.88
N TYR A 36 15.25 -12.79 2.60
CA TYR A 36 15.55 -11.37 2.64
C TYR A 36 16.52 -11.05 3.77
N THR A 37 16.30 -11.63 4.95
CA THR A 37 17.20 -11.43 6.10
C THR A 37 18.56 -12.10 5.90
N GLY A 38 18.62 -13.18 5.10
CA GLY A 38 19.88 -13.82 4.69
C GLY A 38 20.77 -12.93 3.80
N GLU A 39 20.17 -11.99 3.07
CA GLU A 39 20.88 -11.01 2.23
C GLU A 39 21.22 -9.71 3.00
N GLY A 40 20.93 -9.65 4.31
CA GLY A 40 21.28 -8.53 5.19
C GLY A 40 20.16 -7.52 5.46
N MET A 41 18.93 -7.80 5.00
CA MET A 41 17.75 -6.96 5.29
C MET A 41 17.27 -7.16 6.73
N ASP A 42 16.87 -6.08 7.42
CA ASP A 42 16.28 -6.19 8.78
C ASP A 42 14.76 -6.49 8.69
N GLU A 43 14.25 -7.30 9.62
CA GLU A 43 12.79 -7.52 9.76
C GLU A 43 12.04 -6.20 10.04
N ALA A 44 12.70 -5.22 10.67
CA ALA A 44 12.12 -3.91 10.93
C ALA A 44 11.74 -3.15 9.64
N GLU A 45 12.52 -3.31 8.57
CA GLU A 45 12.27 -2.65 7.27
C GLU A 45 10.95 -3.11 6.65
N PHE A 46 10.56 -4.36 6.85
CA PHE A 46 9.26 -4.88 6.42
C PHE A 46 8.09 -4.22 7.17
N THR A 47 8.29 -3.94 8.45
CA THR A 47 7.28 -3.28 9.28
C THR A 47 7.12 -1.81 8.88
N GLU A 48 8.23 -1.14 8.57
CA GLU A 48 8.23 0.23 8.05
C GLU A 48 7.54 0.30 6.68
N ALA A 49 7.85 -0.61 5.76
CA ALA A 49 7.21 -0.68 4.46
C ALA A 49 5.68 -0.91 4.58
N GLU A 50 5.25 -1.79 5.49
CA GLU A 50 3.83 -2.01 5.76
C GLU A 50 3.13 -0.74 6.28
N ALA A 51 3.81 0.01 7.16
CA ALA A 51 3.30 1.27 7.68
C ALA A 51 3.14 2.32 6.57
N ASN A 52 4.15 2.46 5.70
CA ASN A 52 4.12 3.40 4.58
C ASN A 52 2.95 3.11 3.61
N ILE A 53 2.66 1.84 3.32
CA ILE A 53 1.50 1.48 2.48
C ILE A 53 0.19 1.86 3.16
N LYS A 54 0.07 1.67 4.49
CA LYS A 54 -1.13 2.04 5.24
C LYS A 54 -1.33 3.55 5.25
N ASP A 55 -0.26 4.32 5.40
CA ASP A 55 -0.33 5.78 5.36
C ASP A 55 -0.71 6.29 3.97
N LEU A 56 -0.15 5.71 2.91
CA LEU A 56 -0.58 6.02 1.53
C LEU A 56 -2.07 5.76 1.30
N CYS A 57 -2.60 4.64 1.80
CA CYS A 57 -4.05 4.37 1.71
C CYS A 57 -4.86 5.41 2.48
N ARG A 58 -4.39 5.85 3.66
CA ARG A 58 -5.07 6.89 4.45
C ARG A 58 -5.09 8.23 3.72
N GLU A 59 -4.01 8.60 3.05
CA GLU A 59 -3.96 9.82 2.24
C GLU A 59 -4.98 9.79 1.11
N TYR A 60 -5.08 8.67 0.37
CA TYR A 60 -6.11 8.51 -0.67
C TYR A 60 -7.52 8.60 -0.10
N GLN A 61 -7.77 7.96 1.05
CA GLN A 61 -9.07 8.03 1.72
C GLN A 61 -9.40 9.47 2.15
N GLN A 62 -8.42 10.20 2.68
CA GLN A 62 -8.59 11.61 3.08
C GLN A 62 -9.03 12.48 1.90
N TYR A 63 -8.40 12.34 0.73
CA TYR A 63 -8.80 13.09 -0.46
C TYR A 63 -10.14 12.64 -1.04
N GLN A 64 -10.48 11.36 -0.89
CA GLN A 64 -11.77 10.83 -1.33
C GLN A 64 -12.94 11.40 -0.52
N ASP A 65 -12.74 11.56 0.80
CA ASP A 65 -13.76 12.08 1.73
C ASP A 65 -13.73 13.62 1.85
N ALA A 66 -12.76 14.28 1.22
CA ALA A 66 -12.63 15.73 1.27
C ALA A 66 -13.85 16.41 0.67
N ILE A 67 -14.59 17.14 1.50
CA ILE A 67 -15.66 18.05 1.06
C ILE A 67 -14.99 19.36 0.69
N VAL A 68 -15.21 19.82 -0.54
CA VAL A 68 -14.75 21.14 -0.97
C VAL A 68 -15.58 22.18 -0.23
N GLU A 69 -14.97 22.97 0.66
CA GLU A 69 -15.59 24.20 1.18
C GLU A 69 -15.73 25.17 -0.01
N GLU A 70 -16.97 25.48 -0.39
CA GLU A 70 -17.24 26.55 -1.34
C GLU A 70 -16.85 27.89 -0.69
N VAL A 71 -15.87 28.57 -1.28
CA VAL A 71 -15.42 29.92 -0.91
C VAL A 71 -16.34 30.98 -1.48
#